data_AF-A0AAP8PPY4-F1
#
_entry.id   AF-A0AAP8PPY4-F1
#
_cell.length_a   1.000
_cell.length_b   1.000
_cell.length_c   1.000
_cell.angle_alpha   90.00
_cell.angle_beta   90.00
_cell.angle_gamma   90.00
#
_symmetry.space_group_name_H-M   'P 1'
#
loop_
_entity.id
_entity.type
_entity.pdbx_description
1 polymer ?
#
loop_
_entity_poly.entity_id
_entity_poly.type
_entity_poly.pdbx_seq_one_letter_code
_entity_poly.pdbx_strand_id
1 'polypeptide(L)' 'MKNDLPTARRNLNSPNIKTRKRALKIIKQHKKNK' A
#
# COMPACT_ATOMS: atom_id res chain seq x y z
N MET A 1 7.41 -11.07 -3.27
CA MET A 1 5.97 -10.70 -3.24
C MET A 1 5.77 -9.43 -4.03
N LYS A 2 5.10 -9.51 -5.19
CA LYS A 2 4.52 -8.31 -5.81
C LYS A 2 3.43 -7.84 -4.85
N ASN A 3 3.62 -6.69 -4.21
CA ASN A 3 2.59 -6.18 -3.31
C ASN A 3 1.50 -5.55 -4.15
N ASP A 4 0.49 -6.34 -4.50
CA ASP A 4 -0.57 -5.92 -5.40
C ASP A 4 -1.38 -4.76 -4.81
N LEU A 5 -1.82 -3.84 -5.68
CA LEU A 5 -2.62 -2.68 -5.32
C LEU A 5 -3.85 -3.02 -4.45
N PRO A 6 -4.61 -4.11 -4.69
CA PRO A 6 -5.74 -4.48 -3.85
C PRO A 6 -5.32 -4.79 -2.40
N THR A 7 -4.17 -5.45 -2.22
CA THR A 7 -3.63 -5.77 -0.90
C THR A 7 -3.12 -4.51 -0.19
N ALA A 8 -2.48 -3.59 -0.92
CA ALA A 8 -2.11 -2.29 -0.37
C ALA A 8 -3.33 -1.49 0.11
N ARG A 9 -4.45 -1.52 -0.63
CA ARG A 9 -5.72 -0.87 -0.21
C ARG A 9 -6.27 -1.43 1.10
N ARG A 10 -6.29 -2.75 1.28
CA ARG A 10 -6.71 -3.38 2.55
C ARG A 10 -5.79 -3.01 3.72
N ASN A 11 -4.48 -2.95 3.46
CA ASN A 11 -3.46 -2.64 4.45
C ASN A 11 -3.44 -1.18 4.93
N LEU A 12 -4.18 -0.27 4.29
CA LEU A 12 -4.38 1.09 4.80
C LEU A 12 -5.13 1.13 6.13
N ASN A 13 -5.98 0.14 6.39
CA ASN A 13 -6.79 0.06 7.61
C ASN A 13 -6.11 -0.82 8.69
N SER A 14 -4.86 -1.22 8.48
CA SER A 14 -4.13 -2.02 9.47
C SER A 14 -3.80 -1.18 10.72
N PRO A 15 -3.92 -1.75 11.93
CA PRO A 15 -3.51 -1.09 13.16
C PRO A 15 -1.98 -0.89 13.22
N ASN A 16 -1.21 -1.66 12.44
CA ASN A 16 0.24 -1.54 12.42
C ASN A 16 0.69 -0.38 11.53
N ILE A 17 1.36 0.60 12.15
CA ILE A 17 1.86 1.79 11.46
C ILE A 17 2.85 1.47 10.32
N LYS A 18 3.70 0.45 10.45
CA LYS A 18 4.65 0.04 9.40
C LYS A 18 3.91 -0.49 8.18
N THR A 19 2.85 -1.28 8.41
CA THR A 19 1.97 -1.82 7.37
C THR A 19 1.25 -0.71 6.60
N ARG A 20 0.68 0.27 7.32
CA ARG A 20 0.05 1.47 6.74
C ARG A 20 1.01 2.30 5.90
N LYS A 21 2.22 2.57 6.41
CA LYS A 21 3.26 3.32 5.68
C LYS A 21 3.67 2.60 4.38
N ARG A 22 3.84 1.27 4.43
CA ARG A 22 4.16 0.46 3.24
C ARG A 22 3.02 0.49 2.22
N ALA A 23 1.77 0.33 2.66
CA ALA A 23 0.58 0.45 1.81
C ALA A 23 0.50 1.79 1.09
N LEU A 24 0.68 2.89 1.82
CA LEU A 24 0.71 4.25 1.25
C LEU A 24 1.81 4.40 0.19
N LYS A 25 3.01 3.87 0.42
CA LYS A 25 4.11 3.91 -0.55
C LYS A 25 3.75 3.20 -1.86
N ILE A 26 3.16 2.01 -1.76
CA ILE A 26 2.75 1.21 -2.93
C ILE A 26 1.65 1.93 -3.72
N ILE A 27 0.63 2.46 -3.04
CA ILE A 27 -0.47 3.19 -3.69
C ILE A 27 0.05 4.44 -4.38
N LYS A 28 0.95 5.21 -3.74
CA LYS A 28 1.59 6.38 -4.36
C LYS A 28 2.43 6.01 -5.57
N GLN A 29 3.21 4.93 -5.49
CA GLN A 29 4.02 4.44 -6.61
C GLN A 29 3.14 4.04 -7.79
N HIS A 30 2.05 3.31 -7.52
CA HIS A 30 1.10 2.91 -8.57
C HIS A 30 0.42 4.13 -9.23
N LYS A 31 0.08 5.16 -8.44
CA LYS A 31 -0.46 6.42 -8.97
C LYS A 31 0.53 7.20 -9.83
N LYS A 32 1.84 7.15 -9.53
CA LYS A 32 2.89 7.82 -10.30
C LYS A 32 3.25 7.08 -11.60
N ASN A 33 3.08 5.77 -11.61
CA ASN A 33 3.37 4.92 -12.76
C ASN A 33 2.16 4.75 -13.70
N LYS A 34 1.06 5.47 -13.42
CA LYS A 34 -0.13 5.57 -14.26
C LYS A 34 -0.13 6.93 -14.91
#